data_AF-A0A7Y0F489-F1
#
_entry.id   AF-A0A7Y0F489-F1
#
_cell.length_a   1.000
_cell.length_b   1.000
_cell.length_c   1.000
_cell.angle_alpha   90.00
_cell.angle_beta   90.00
_cell.angle_gamma   90.00
#
_symmetry.space_group_name_H-M   'P 1'
#
loop_
_entity.id
_entity.type
_entity.pdbx_description
1 polymer ?
#
loop_
_entity_poly.entity_id
_entity_poly.type
_entity_poly.pdbx_seq_one_letter_code
_entity_poly.pdbx_strand_id
1 'polypeptide(L)'
;MKIDIVSVFPEYFDVLNLSLFGKAQAKGLVEVTAHNLRDWTHDVHHSVDDTPVGGGAGMVMKPAVWAECLDDLLGLEPATVTPSSNNSNTSVAATTDATASVPSTANADAAPEGTDIAASEESNAAPVNTTADANADASDAPAAPVSAVPPASDRPVLIFPNPSAPLFTQRDATELSHADHLLFGCGRYEGYDARIPAYYRAQGVDVREYSIGDYVLNGGEVAVSVMLEAITRLLPGFMGNPESIVEESYTGEGALLEHRQYTKPAEWRGIRVPDVLLSGDHGKVDRFRRDEALARTDEIRPDLIAKLDCAALSKPDRKTLMALGWEVSGAHPRRLGA
;
A
#
# COMPACT_ATOMS: atom_id res chain seq x y z
N MET A 1 -16.49 9.65 3.23
CA MET A 1 -15.04 9.60 2.97
C MET A 1 -14.68 10.68 1.96
N LYS A 2 -13.72 11.53 2.29
CA LYS A 2 -13.10 12.51 1.38
C LYS A 2 -11.84 11.91 0.77
N ILE A 3 -11.60 12.16 -0.51
CA ILE A 3 -10.42 11.68 -1.23
C ILE A 3 -9.86 12.84 -2.03
N ASP A 4 -8.62 13.23 -1.74
CA ASP A 4 -7.86 14.17 -2.55
C ASP A 4 -6.78 13.40 -3.32
N ILE A 5 -6.59 13.71 -4.59
CA ILE A 5 -5.59 13.07 -5.45
C ILE A 5 -4.75 14.15 -6.10
N VAL A 6 -3.45 14.14 -5.87
CA VAL A 6 -2.50 15.06 -6.49
C VAL A 6 -1.84 14.36 -7.67
N SER A 7 -1.98 14.93 -8.85
CA SER A 7 -1.42 14.40 -10.09
C SER A 7 -1.06 15.52 -11.05
N VAL A 8 -0.19 15.26 -12.03
CA VAL A 8 0.05 16.18 -13.15
C VAL A 8 -0.89 15.90 -14.33
N PHE A 9 -1.74 14.87 -14.21
CA PHE A 9 -2.80 14.46 -15.14
C PHE A 9 -4.10 14.20 -14.36
N PRO A 10 -4.74 15.22 -13.78
CA PRO A 10 -5.97 15.03 -13.00
C PRO A 10 -7.12 14.41 -13.83
N GLU A 11 -7.16 14.68 -15.15
CA GLU A 11 -8.17 14.15 -16.07
C GLU A 11 -8.12 12.62 -16.20
N TYR A 12 -7.01 11.99 -15.79
CA TYR A 12 -6.92 10.52 -15.70
C TYR A 12 -8.03 9.94 -14.81
N PHE A 13 -8.47 10.69 -13.80
CA PHE A 13 -9.47 10.27 -12.83
C PHE A 13 -10.91 10.56 -13.25
N ASP A 14 -11.16 11.10 -14.45
CA ASP A 14 -12.52 11.28 -14.99
C ASP A 14 -13.28 9.94 -15.08
N VAL A 15 -12.54 8.82 -15.19
CA VAL A 15 -13.08 7.45 -15.17
C VAL A 15 -13.82 7.11 -13.88
N LEU A 16 -13.53 7.80 -12.76
CA LEU A 16 -14.21 7.59 -11.47
C LEU A 16 -15.68 8.06 -11.51
N ASN A 17 -16.07 8.83 -12.52
CA ASN A 17 -17.48 9.21 -12.73
C ASN A 17 -18.34 8.09 -13.32
N LEU A 18 -17.75 6.94 -13.65
CA LEU A 18 -18.44 5.80 -14.26
C LEU A 18 -18.95 4.79 -13.23
N SER A 19 -19.87 3.93 -13.68
CA SER A 19 -20.28 2.70 -12.98
C SER A 19 -20.72 2.91 -11.50
N LEU A 20 -20.33 2.01 -10.60
CA LEU A 20 -20.65 2.06 -9.17
C LEU A 20 -20.00 3.24 -8.46
N PHE A 21 -18.77 3.59 -8.84
CA PHE A 21 -18.06 4.69 -8.21
C PHE A 21 -18.76 6.04 -8.45
N GLY A 22 -19.15 6.33 -9.70
CA GLY A 22 -19.95 7.53 -10.02
C GLY A 22 -21.29 7.58 -9.28
N LYS A 23 -21.95 6.42 -9.11
CA LYS A 23 -23.17 6.33 -8.29
C LYS A 23 -22.90 6.60 -6.80
N ALA A 24 -21.77 6.15 -6.28
CA ALA A 24 -21.38 6.40 -4.89
C ALA A 24 -21.13 7.90 -4.65
N GLN A 25 -20.46 8.57 -5.59
CA GLN A 25 -20.27 10.03 -5.56
C GLN A 25 -21.62 10.77 -5.61
N ALA A 26 -22.51 10.42 -6.55
CA ALA A 26 -23.82 11.05 -6.67
C ALA A 26 -24.71 10.88 -5.42
N LYS A 27 -24.47 9.84 -4.62
CA LYS A 27 -25.13 9.57 -3.34
C LYS A 27 -24.43 10.23 -2.15
N GLY A 28 -23.30 10.91 -2.34
CA GLY A 28 -22.49 11.51 -1.29
C GLY A 28 -21.79 10.49 -0.37
N LEU A 29 -21.59 9.25 -0.82
CA LEU A 29 -20.87 8.24 -0.03
C LEU A 29 -19.35 8.51 -0.01
N VAL A 30 -18.84 9.01 -1.14
CA VAL A 30 -17.45 9.38 -1.34
C VAL A 30 -17.39 10.68 -2.12
N GLU A 31 -16.47 11.55 -1.77
CA GLU A 31 -16.14 12.77 -2.51
C GLU A 31 -14.70 12.64 -2.99
N VAL A 32 -14.47 12.81 -4.29
CA VAL A 32 -13.13 12.73 -4.89
C VAL A 32 -12.79 14.03 -5.61
N THR A 33 -11.63 14.58 -5.28
CA THR A 33 -11.09 15.76 -5.94
C THR A 33 -9.69 15.45 -6.46
N ALA A 34 -9.49 15.59 -7.78
CA ALA A 34 -8.18 15.49 -8.41
C ALA A 34 -7.60 16.90 -8.62
N HIS A 35 -6.44 17.15 -8.04
CA HIS A 35 -5.72 18.42 -8.07
C HIS A 35 -4.56 18.33 -9.05
N ASN A 36 -4.36 19.37 -9.87
CA ASN A 36 -3.19 19.46 -10.72
C ASN A 36 -2.01 19.99 -9.91
N LEU A 37 -0.96 19.18 -9.71
CA LEU A 37 0.23 19.62 -8.97
C LEU A 37 0.87 20.87 -9.58
N ARG A 38 0.68 21.10 -10.89
CA ARG A 38 1.18 22.28 -11.60
C ARG A 38 0.59 23.59 -11.07
N ASP A 39 -0.53 23.55 -10.36
CA ASP A 39 -1.16 24.75 -9.81
C ASP A 39 -0.35 25.38 -8.66
N TRP A 40 0.58 24.62 -8.06
CA TRP A 40 1.54 25.10 -7.03
C TRP A 40 2.93 25.43 -7.59
N THR A 41 3.04 25.68 -8.89
CA THR A 41 4.28 26.11 -9.52
C THR A 41 4.29 27.61 -9.77
N HIS A 42 5.47 28.23 -9.64
CA HIS A 42 5.63 29.68 -9.78
C HIS A 42 6.46 30.10 -11.00
N ASP A 43 6.99 29.13 -11.75
CA ASP A 43 7.72 29.37 -12.99
C ASP A 43 6.80 29.35 -14.22
N VAL A 44 7.22 30.03 -15.29
CA VAL A 44 6.44 30.19 -16.53
C VAL A 44 6.15 28.85 -17.22
N HIS A 45 6.97 27.82 -16.98
CA HIS A 45 6.83 26.51 -17.61
C HIS A 45 6.07 25.50 -16.74
N HIS A 46 5.59 25.92 -15.56
CA HIS A 46 4.91 25.05 -14.60
C HIS A 46 5.68 23.76 -14.31
N SER A 47 6.96 23.93 -13.96
CA SER A 47 7.95 22.85 -13.87
C SER A 47 7.88 22.14 -12.51
N VAL A 48 7.36 20.92 -12.50
CA VAL A 48 7.16 20.08 -11.31
C VAL A 48 8.35 19.16 -10.99
N ASP A 49 9.35 19.11 -11.86
CA ASP A 49 10.47 18.17 -11.80
C ASP A 49 11.81 18.86 -12.14
N ASP A 50 12.90 18.24 -11.68
CA ASP A 50 14.28 18.65 -11.94
C ASP A 50 15.20 17.42 -12.07
N THR A 51 16.43 17.64 -12.52
CA THR A 51 17.45 16.60 -12.66
C THR A 51 17.82 15.97 -11.30
N PRO A 52 18.08 14.65 -11.24
CA PRO A 52 18.46 13.98 -10.00
C PRO A 52 19.83 14.44 -9.49
N VAL A 53 19.93 14.68 -8.18
CA VAL A 53 21.21 14.92 -7.50
C VAL A 53 22.08 13.65 -7.57
N GLY A 54 23.36 13.82 -7.91
CA GLY A 54 24.29 12.71 -8.16
C GLY A 54 24.36 12.27 -9.63
N GLY A 55 23.55 12.89 -10.50
CA GLY A 55 23.46 12.54 -11.92
C GLY A 55 22.58 11.31 -12.16
N GLY A 56 22.50 10.89 -13.43
CA GLY A 56 21.58 9.84 -13.88
C GLY A 56 20.68 10.32 -15.00
N ALA A 57 19.97 9.38 -15.62
CA ALA A 57 18.92 9.71 -16.58
C ALA A 57 17.61 10.05 -15.83
N GLY A 58 16.68 10.69 -16.52
CA GLY A 58 15.34 10.98 -15.98
C GLY A 58 15.27 12.26 -15.15
N MET A 59 14.14 12.43 -14.49
CA MET A 59 13.77 13.62 -13.70
C MET A 59 13.14 13.17 -12.38
N VAL A 60 13.26 13.99 -11.34
CA VAL A 60 12.68 13.75 -10.01
C VAL A 60 11.76 14.92 -9.67
N MET A 61 10.57 14.62 -9.15
CA MET A 61 9.61 15.66 -8.81
C MET A 61 10.09 16.51 -7.62
N LYS A 62 9.96 17.83 -7.75
CA LYS A 62 10.53 18.82 -6.83
C LYS A 62 9.83 18.79 -5.47
N PRO A 63 10.59 18.74 -4.36
CA PRO A 63 10.00 18.77 -3.02
C PRO A 63 9.31 20.08 -2.69
N ALA A 64 9.75 21.22 -3.23
CA ALA A 64 9.12 22.51 -2.95
C ALA A 64 7.67 22.59 -3.46
N VAL A 65 7.43 22.14 -4.69
CA VAL A 65 6.09 22.12 -5.30
C VAL A 65 5.17 21.15 -4.56
N TRP A 66 5.70 19.95 -4.24
CA TRP A 66 4.97 18.99 -3.42
C TRP A 66 4.67 19.53 -2.02
N ALA A 67 5.60 20.24 -1.38
CA ALA A 67 5.41 20.77 -0.04
C ALA A 67 4.31 21.83 0.00
N GLU A 68 4.32 22.79 -0.92
CA GLU A 68 3.26 23.81 -0.98
C GLU A 68 1.88 23.19 -1.23
N CYS A 69 1.80 22.19 -2.10
CA CYS A 69 0.55 21.48 -2.38
C CYS A 69 0.06 20.66 -1.18
N LEU A 70 0.93 19.88 -0.56
CA LEU A 70 0.57 19.00 0.54
C LEU A 70 0.30 19.80 1.83
N ASP A 71 1.04 20.87 2.10
CA ASP A 71 0.78 21.74 3.26
C ASP A 71 -0.61 22.38 3.15
N ASP A 72 -0.99 22.89 1.97
CA ASP A 72 -2.34 23.44 1.71
C ASP A 72 -3.44 22.39 1.92
N LEU A 73 -3.31 21.22 1.26
CA LEU A 73 -4.32 20.15 1.35
C LEU A 73 -4.42 19.49 2.73
N LEU A 74 -3.33 19.50 3.51
CA LEU A 74 -3.30 19.00 4.89
C LEU A 74 -3.63 20.08 5.93
N GLY A 75 -3.78 21.34 5.54
CA GLY A 75 -4.01 22.47 6.44
C GLY A 75 -2.84 22.74 7.39
N LEU A 76 -1.61 22.49 6.93
CA LEU A 76 -0.39 22.75 7.68
C LEU A 76 0.12 24.16 7.38
N GLU A 77 0.69 24.82 8.40
CA GLU A 77 1.36 26.10 8.20
C GLU A 77 2.57 25.91 7.27
N PRO A 78 2.78 26.78 6.27
CA PRO A 78 3.87 26.62 5.32
C PRO A 78 5.22 26.50 6.03
N ALA A 79 5.93 25.41 5.77
CA ALA A 79 7.29 25.27 6.27
C ALA A 79 8.14 26.42 5.69
N THR A 80 8.79 27.20 6.54
CA THR A 80 9.68 28.29 6.08
C THR A 80 10.94 27.69 5.44
N VAL A 81 10.86 27.37 4.15
CA VAL A 81 12.02 26.94 3.37
C VAL A 81 12.91 28.16 3.15
N THR A 82 13.99 28.28 3.94
CA THR A 82 15.00 29.30 3.70
C THR A 82 15.85 28.84 2.51
N PRO A 83 15.87 29.54 1.36
CA PRO A 83 16.70 29.12 0.24
C PRO A 83 18.17 29.35 0.60
N SER A 84 18.88 28.28 0.96
CA SER A 84 20.34 28.34 1.06
C SER A 84 20.92 28.27 -0.35
N SER A 85 21.42 29.42 -0.81
CA SER A 85 22.12 29.58 -2.07
C SER A 85 23.49 28.93 -1.98
N ASN A 86 23.58 27.63 -2.27
CA ASN A 86 24.86 26.94 -2.49
C ASN A 86 24.81 26.08 -3.76
N ASN A 87 24.83 26.75 -4.90
CA ASN A 87 25.29 26.14 -6.16
C ASN A 87 26.77 26.47 -6.34
N SER A 88 27.65 25.77 -5.60
CA SER A 88 29.08 25.77 -5.91
C SER A 88 29.33 24.78 -7.06
N ASN A 89 29.24 25.33 -8.27
CA ASN A 89 29.63 24.67 -9.49
C ASN A 89 31.15 24.37 -9.43
N THR A 90 31.52 23.14 -9.12
CA THR A 90 32.94 22.73 -9.14
C THR A 90 33.21 22.05 -10.47
N SER A 91 33.69 22.86 -11.43
CA SER A 91 34.18 22.36 -12.71
C SER A 91 35.44 21.53 -12.49
N VAL A 92 35.33 20.20 -12.56
CA VAL A 92 36.51 19.34 -12.64
C VAL A 92 37.01 19.37 -14.08
N ALA A 93 38.11 20.09 -14.29
CA ALA A 93 38.81 20.13 -15.56
C ALA A 93 39.37 18.74 -15.90
N ALA A 94 39.02 18.26 -17.09
CA ALA A 94 39.59 17.04 -17.67
C ALA A 94 41.07 17.25 -18.00
N THR A 95 41.94 16.42 -17.44
CA THR A 95 43.28 16.16 -17.98
C THR A 95 43.27 14.80 -18.66
N THR A 96 43.31 14.84 -19.99
CA THR A 96 43.67 13.72 -20.84
C THR A 96 45.15 13.39 -20.65
N ASP A 97 45.48 12.13 -20.34
CA ASP A 97 46.63 11.52 -21.00
C ASP A 97 46.43 10.02 -21.19
N ALA A 98 46.81 9.56 -22.37
CA ALA A 98 46.68 8.20 -22.83
C ALA A 98 47.93 7.41 -22.43
N THR A 99 47.77 6.11 -22.18
CA THR A 99 48.44 5.00 -22.91
C THR A 99 48.62 3.75 -22.03
N ALA A 100 48.54 2.62 -22.73
CA ALA A 100 49.23 1.35 -22.46
C ALA A 100 48.53 0.29 -21.57
N SER A 101 47.90 -0.63 -22.31
CA SER A 101 48.16 -2.09 -22.32
C SER A 101 47.78 -2.96 -21.11
N VAL A 102 46.85 -3.88 -21.40
CA VAL A 102 46.56 -5.15 -20.72
C VAL A 102 47.66 -6.18 -21.06
N PRO A 103 48.05 -7.10 -20.15
CA PRO A 103 47.55 -8.49 -20.21
C PRO A 103 47.11 -9.02 -18.83
N SER A 104 45.93 -9.64 -18.70
CA SER A 104 45.73 -11.11 -18.70
C SER A 104 46.61 -11.89 -17.72
N THR A 105 46.01 -12.52 -16.70
CA THR A 105 46.01 -13.99 -16.52
C THR A 105 45.13 -14.40 -15.33
N ALA A 106 44.58 -15.62 -15.44
CA ALA A 106 43.60 -16.25 -14.58
C ALA A 106 44.19 -17.02 -13.38
N ASN A 107 43.36 -17.23 -12.35
CA ASN A 107 43.11 -18.48 -11.60
C ASN A 107 42.46 -18.09 -10.25
N ALA A 108 41.21 -18.43 -9.97
CA ALA A 108 40.69 -19.76 -9.58
C ALA A 108 41.21 -20.24 -8.21
N ASP A 109 40.27 -20.25 -7.26
CA ASP A 109 39.88 -21.38 -6.41
C ASP A 109 40.08 -21.30 -4.88
N ALA A 110 39.10 -21.91 -4.20
CA ALA A 110 39.07 -22.42 -2.84
C ALA A 110 38.82 -21.49 -1.63
N ALA A 111 37.59 -21.60 -1.09
CA ALA A 111 37.30 -21.55 0.35
C ALA A 111 37.86 -22.82 1.04
N PRO A 112 37.99 -22.88 2.39
CA PRO A 112 36.82 -23.30 3.20
C PRO A 112 36.69 -22.71 4.63
N GLU A 113 35.43 -22.72 5.08
CA GLU A 113 34.83 -23.10 6.38
C GLU A 113 35.44 -22.80 7.77
N GLY A 114 34.53 -22.35 8.66
CA GLY A 114 34.41 -22.74 10.09
C GLY A 114 35.00 -21.74 11.11
N THR A 115 34.37 -21.36 12.23
CA THR A 115 33.16 -21.78 12.97
C THR A 115 32.89 -20.76 14.10
N ASP A 116 31.60 -20.47 14.32
CA ASP A 116 30.86 -20.37 15.59
C ASP A 116 31.18 -19.41 16.77
N ILE A 117 30.13 -18.62 17.08
CA ILE A 117 29.35 -18.52 18.33
C ILE A 117 30.01 -17.90 19.58
N ALA A 118 29.42 -16.80 20.07
CA ALA A 118 28.80 -16.75 21.41
C ALA A 118 27.96 -15.48 21.62
N ALA A 119 26.76 -15.71 22.15
CA ALA A 119 25.77 -14.74 22.60
C ALA A 119 26.11 -14.16 23.99
N SER A 120 25.49 -13.03 24.33
CA SER A 120 25.21 -12.66 25.72
C SER A 120 23.97 -11.76 25.80
N GLU A 121 22.89 -12.33 26.33
CA GLU A 121 21.77 -11.62 26.95
C GLU A 121 22.13 -11.29 28.41
N GLU A 122 21.61 -10.17 28.94
CA GLU A 122 21.24 -9.94 30.36
C GLU A 122 20.60 -8.53 30.40
N SER A 123 19.28 -8.37 30.51
CA SER A 123 18.43 -8.46 31.70
C SER A 123 18.70 -7.39 32.79
N ASN A 124 17.67 -6.54 32.99
CA ASN A 124 16.91 -6.41 34.25
C ASN A 124 16.82 -5.02 34.92
N ALA A 125 15.58 -4.73 35.33
CA ALA A 125 15.12 -3.97 36.50
C ALA A 125 15.18 -2.43 36.55
N ALA A 126 13.98 -1.84 36.60
CA ALA A 126 13.68 -0.57 37.28
C ALA A 126 13.65 -0.77 38.82
N PRO A 127 13.71 0.31 39.63
CA PRO A 127 12.44 0.76 40.25
C PRO A 127 12.30 2.28 40.58
N VAL A 128 11.06 2.78 40.43
CA VAL A 128 10.17 3.46 41.42
C VAL A 128 10.58 4.75 42.19
N ASN A 129 9.65 5.74 42.06
CA ASN A 129 9.23 6.87 42.92
C ASN A 129 10.20 7.94 43.45
N THR A 130 9.78 9.21 43.27
CA THR A 130 9.32 10.07 44.38
C THR A 130 8.47 11.25 43.89
N THR A 131 7.51 11.61 44.74
CA THR A 131 6.47 12.65 44.63
C THR A 131 6.89 13.99 45.24
N ALA A 132 6.16 15.04 44.83
CA ALA A 132 5.93 16.34 45.52
C ALA A 132 7.10 17.36 45.46
N ASP A 133 6.94 18.67 45.30
CA ASP A 133 5.90 19.58 45.79
C ASP A 133 5.78 20.86 44.94
N ALA A 134 4.66 21.56 45.12
CA ALA A 134 4.25 22.81 44.48
C ALA A 134 4.87 24.08 45.08
N ASN A 135 5.02 25.15 44.29
CA ASN A 135 4.38 26.46 44.54
C ASN A 135 4.78 27.58 43.55
N ALA A 136 3.75 28.36 43.13
CA ALA A 136 3.69 29.79 42.79
C ALA A 136 4.55 30.31 41.60
N ASP A 137 4.17 31.28 40.76
CA ASP A 137 3.21 32.38 40.83
C ASP A 137 2.92 32.90 39.39
N ALA A 138 1.91 33.76 39.29
CA ALA A 138 1.21 34.33 38.15
C ALA A 138 2.00 34.89 36.93
N SER A 139 1.41 34.75 35.74
CA SER A 139 0.98 35.89 34.90
C SER A 139 0.07 35.44 33.76
N ASP A 140 -1.14 35.96 33.76
CA ASP A 140 -2.20 35.72 32.78
C ASP A 140 -2.08 36.73 31.64
N ALA A 141 -1.74 36.24 30.44
CA ALA A 141 -1.83 36.96 29.18
C ALA A 141 -2.43 35.98 28.16
N PRO A 142 -3.46 36.35 27.38
CA PRO A 142 -4.16 35.41 26.53
C PRO A 142 -3.23 35.00 25.38
N ALA A 143 -2.80 33.74 25.40
CA ALA A 143 -2.13 33.12 24.28
C ALA A 143 -3.09 33.07 23.08
N ALA A 144 -2.61 33.50 21.92
CA ALA A 144 -3.27 33.31 20.64
C ALA A 144 -3.66 31.83 20.46
N PRO A 145 -4.77 31.52 19.78
CA PRO A 145 -5.25 30.14 19.68
C PRO A 145 -4.18 29.31 18.96
N VAL A 146 -3.53 28.43 19.71
CA VAL A 146 -2.80 27.30 19.15
C VAL A 146 -3.81 26.49 18.34
N SER A 147 -3.55 26.35 17.05
CA SER A 147 -4.37 25.55 16.14
C SER A 147 -4.59 24.19 16.77
N ALA A 148 -5.84 23.89 17.13
CA ALA A 148 -6.19 22.67 17.81
C ALA A 148 -5.95 21.53 16.85
N VAL A 149 -4.92 20.72 17.14
CA VAL A 149 -4.61 19.54 16.35
C VAL A 149 -5.84 18.62 16.37
N PRO A 150 -6.41 18.26 15.20
CA PRO A 150 -7.62 17.44 15.15
C PRO A 150 -7.39 16.07 15.81
N PRO A 151 -8.45 15.47 16.37
CA PRO A 151 -8.38 14.13 16.94
C PRO A 151 -7.83 13.14 15.90
N ALA A 152 -7.09 12.13 16.35
CA ALA A 152 -6.32 11.25 15.47
C ALA A 152 -7.14 10.50 14.40
N SER A 153 -8.46 10.35 14.58
CA SER A 153 -9.38 9.74 13.60
C SER A 153 -9.70 10.64 12.40
N ASP A 154 -9.58 11.95 12.56
CA ASP A 154 -9.98 12.93 11.53
C ASP A 154 -8.80 13.34 10.64
N ARG A 155 -7.60 12.78 10.89
CA ARG A 155 -6.40 13.15 10.15
C ARG A 155 -6.33 12.42 8.82
N PRO A 156 -5.93 13.10 7.73
CA PRO A 156 -5.78 12.47 6.43
C PRO A 156 -4.68 11.41 6.46
N VAL A 157 -4.92 10.28 5.78
CA VAL A 157 -3.86 9.31 5.47
C VAL A 157 -3.23 9.71 4.13
N LEU A 158 -1.96 10.07 4.14
CA LEU A 158 -1.20 10.43 2.95
C LEU A 158 -0.57 9.18 2.33
N ILE A 159 -0.91 8.88 1.08
CA ILE A 159 -0.51 7.64 0.41
C ILE A 159 0.24 7.95 -0.88
N PHE A 160 1.43 7.36 -1.03
CA PHE A 160 2.21 7.41 -2.28
C PHE A 160 2.34 6.02 -2.90
N PRO A 161 1.96 5.83 -4.18
CA PRO A 161 2.34 4.64 -4.93
C PRO A 161 3.86 4.62 -5.15
N ASN A 162 4.50 3.52 -4.76
CA ASN A 162 5.95 3.33 -4.88
C ASN A 162 6.23 1.83 -5.10
N PRO A 163 6.81 1.42 -6.25
CA PRO A 163 7.07 0.00 -6.53
C PRO A 163 8.08 -0.64 -5.57
N SER A 164 8.87 0.17 -4.84
CA SER A 164 9.82 -0.30 -3.83
C SER A 164 9.21 -0.44 -2.43
N ALA A 165 7.92 -0.12 -2.27
CA ALA A 165 7.22 -0.19 -0.99
C ALA A 165 6.51 -1.55 -0.80
N PRO A 166 6.05 -1.88 0.42
CA PRO A 166 5.26 -3.08 0.66
C PRO A 166 4.04 -3.19 -0.27
N LEU A 167 3.68 -4.43 -0.64
CA LEU A 167 2.52 -4.68 -1.49
C LEU A 167 1.22 -4.23 -0.79
N PHE A 168 0.37 -3.54 -1.52
CA PHE A 168 -1.00 -3.25 -1.14
C PHE A 168 -1.83 -4.53 -1.11
N THR A 169 -2.52 -4.78 -0.01
CA THR A 169 -3.32 -5.99 0.21
C THR A 169 -4.79 -5.69 0.49
N GLN A 170 -5.64 -6.71 0.43
CA GLN A 170 -7.05 -6.59 0.82
C GLN A 170 -7.23 -6.16 2.29
N ARG A 171 -6.26 -6.47 3.15
CA ARG A 171 -6.24 -6.00 4.55
C ARG A 171 -6.06 -4.48 4.60
N ASP A 172 -5.12 -3.95 3.82
CA ASP A 172 -4.88 -2.50 3.75
C ASP A 172 -6.09 -1.78 3.16
N ALA A 173 -6.71 -2.35 2.11
CA ALA A 173 -7.95 -1.82 1.55
C ALA A 173 -9.08 -1.74 2.60
N THR A 174 -9.22 -2.79 3.40
CA THR A 174 -10.22 -2.88 4.48
C THR A 174 -9.94 -1.83 5.55
N GLU A 175 -8.70 -1.71 6.00
CA GLU A 175 -8.30 -0.71 6.99
C GLU A 175 -8.57 0.71 6.49
N LEU A 176 -8.10 1.03 5.28
CA LEU A 176 -8.25 2.36 4.69
C LEU A 176 -9.71 2.69 4.36
N SER A 177 -10.60 1.70 4.22
CA SER A 177 -12.03 1.92 4.01
C SER A 177 -12.71 2.62 5.20
N HIS A 178 -12.08 2.58 6.37
CA HIS A 178 -12.55 3.22 7.59
C HIS A 178 -11.99 4.64 7.79
N ALA A 179 -11.08 5.10 6.93
CA ALA A 179 -10.54 6.45 7.02
C ALA A 179 -11.59 7.48 6.56
N ASP A 180 -11.65 8.61 7.26
CA ASP A 180 -12.53 9.71 6.85
C ASP A 180 -11.96 10.50 5.68
N HIS A 181 -10.62 10.59 5.58
CA HIS A 181 -9.91 11.33 4.53
C HIS A 181 -8.66 10.59 4.05
N LEU A 182 -8.58 10.37 2.74
CA LEU A 182 -7.39 9.86 2.04
C LEU A 182 -6.81 10.94 1.13
N LEU A 183 -5.48 11.11 1.13
CA LEU A 183 -4.76 12.00 0.23
C LEU A 183 -3.73 11.18 -0.55
N PHE A 184 -3.83 11.13 -1.89
CA PHE A 184 -2.93 10.37 -2.73
C PHE A 184 -1.96 11.28 -3.48
N GLY A 185 -0.66 10.96 -3.45
CA GLY A 185 0.36 11.63 -4.26
C GLY A 185 0.84 10.78 -5.44
N CYS A 186 0.44 11.13 -6.66
CA CYS A 186 0.85 10.40 -7.87
C CYS A 186 2.26 10.83 -8.32
N GLY A 187 3.26 9.99 -8.07
CA GLY A 187 4.60 10.16 -8.63
C GLY A 187 4.65 9.96 -10.15
N ARG A 188 5.60 10.62 -10.81
CA ARG A 188 5.96 10.49 -12.23
C ARG A 188 7.48 10.48 -12.38
N TYR A 189 7.96 10.19 -13.58
CA TYR A 189 9.39 10.15 -13.92
C TYR A 189 10.12 9.10 -13.07
N GLU A 190 11.25 9.43 -12.44
CA GLU A 190 11.95 8.57 -11.47
C GLU A 190 11.26 8.55 -10.09
N GLY A 191 10.20 9.34 -9.91
CA GLY A 191 9.42 9.46 -8.68
C GLY A 191 9.48 10.85 -8.06
N TYR A 192 9.14 10.91 -6.78
CA TYR A 192 9.20 12.09 -5.94
C TYR A 192 10.48 12.10 -5.10
N ASP A 193 10.91 13.29 -4.67
CA ASP A 193 12.04 13.42 -3.76
C ASP A 193 11.81 12.63 -2.46
N ALA A 194 12.74 11.74 -2.11
CA ALA A 194 12.62 10.83 -0.97
C ALA A 194 12.46 11.55 0.39
N ARG A 195 12.79 12.84 0.47
CA ARG A 195 12.59 13.65 1.67
C ARG A 195 11.11 13.94 1.94
N ILE A 196 10.25 13.91 0.92
CA ILE A 196 8.82 14.28 1.06
C ILE A 196 8.11 13.36 2.06
N PRO A 197 8.05 12.02 1.89
CA PRO A 197 7.41 11.16 2.89
C PRO A 197 8.08 11.25 4.26
N ALA A 198 9.42 11.34 4.31
CA ALA A 198 10.16 11.43 5.56
C ALA A 198 9.78 12.68 6.37
N TYR A 199 9.62 13.83 5.70
CA TYR A 199 9.22 15.08 6.31
C TYR A 199 7.82 14.99 6.92
N TYR A 200 6.82 14.56 6.15
CA TYR A 200 5.43 14.50 6.64
C TYR A 200 5.24 13.46 7.76
N ARG A 201 5.98 12.34 7.73
CA ARG A 201 6.04 11.42 8.88
C ARG A 201 6.57 12.11 10.14
N ALA A 202 7.62 12.93 10.00
CA ALA A 202 8.18 13.68 11.13
C ALA A 202 7.23 14.76 11.66
N GLN A 203 6.31 15.28 10.83
CA GLN A 203 5.22 16.16 11.26
C GLN A 203 4.03 15.43 11.91
N GLY A 204 4.09 14.10 12.02
CA GLY A 204 3.02 13.28 12.61
C GLY A 204 1.84 13.02 11.70
N VAL A 205 2.03 13.14 10.38
CA VAL A 205 1.06 12.68 9.36
C VAL A 205 1.21 11.16 9.19
N ASP A 206 0.08 10.45 9.06
CA ASP A 206 0.10 9.03 8.67
C ASP A 206 0.47 8.94 7.19
N VAL A 207 1.76 8.70 6.90
CA VAL A 207 2.27 8.57 5.53
C VAL A 207 2.59 7.12 5.20
N ARG A 208 1.90 6.61 4.19
CA ARG A 208 2.03 5.23 3.70
C ARG A 208 2.54 5.21 2.28
N GLU A 209 3.31 4.18 1.98
CA GLU A 209 3.80 3.91 0.64
C GLU A 209 3.40 2.49 0.29
N TYR A 210 2.86 2.29 -0.92
CA TYR A 210 2.43 0.97 -1.38
C TYR A 210 2.86 0.68 -2.80
N SER A 211 3.27 -0.56 -3.04
CA SER A 211 3.39 -1.14 -4.37
C SER A 211 2.10 -1.89 -4.72
N ILE A 212 1.66 -1.85 -5.99
CA ILE A 212 0.55 -2.69 -6.49
C ILE A 212 1.04 -3.96 -7.19
N GLY A 213 2.34 -4.22 -7.16
CA GLY A 213 2.96 -5.45 -7.67
C GLY A 213 4.39 -5.26 -8.13
N ASP A 214 5.05 -6.38 -8.42
CA ASP A 214 6.47 -6.44 -8.80
C ASP A 214 6.67 -6.09 -10.29
N TYR A 215 6.28 -4.88 -10.67
CA TYR A 215 6.41 -4.32 -12.00
C TYR A 215 6.47 -2.78 -11.94
N VAL A 216 6.90 -2.15 -13.03
CA VAL A 216 7.07 -0.69 -13.11
C VAL A 216 6.05 -0.09 -14.07
N LEU A 217 5.48 1.05 -13.68
CA LEU A 217 4.48 1.81 -14.43
C LEU A 217 5.02 3.22 -14.72
N ASN A 218 4.41 3.91 -15.68
CA ASN A 218 4.82 5.27 -16.05
C ASN A 218 4.44 6.34 -15.00
N GLY A 219 3.63 5.99 -14.00
CA GLY A 219 3.11 6.93 -13.01
C GLY A 219 2.20 6.27 -12.00
N GLY A 220 1.96 6.99 -10.90
CA GLY A 220 1.15 6.53 -9.78
C GLY A 220 -0.36 6.49 -10.04
N GLU A 221 -0.87 7.13 -11.10
CA GLU A 221 -2.30 7.35 -11.30
C GLU A 221 -3.09 6.05 -11.41
N VAL A 222 -2.58 5.07 -12.17
CA VAL A 222 -3.21 3.74 -12.27
C VAL A 222 -3.17 3.00 -10.94
N ALA A 223 -2.09 3.15 -10.16
CA ALA A 223 -1.98 2.53 -8.85
C ALA A 223 -2.96 3.14 -7.85
N VAL A 224 -3.15 4.46 -7.90
CA VAL A 224 -4.20 5.15 -7.14
C VAL A 224 -5.58 4.67 -7.57
N SER A 225 -5.88 4.55 -8.87
CA SER A 225 -7.17 4.00 -9.33
C SER A 225 -7.44 2.59 -8.79
N VAL A 226 -6.42 1.72 -8.79
CA VAL A 226 -6.53 0.35 -8.23
C VAL A 226 -6.82 0.39 -6.73
N MET A 227 -6.07 1.18 -5.97
CA MET A 227 -6.29 1.31 -4.52
C MET A 227 -7.67 1.90 -4.22
N LEU A 228 -8.10 2.94 -4.95
CA LEU A 228 -9.41 3.56 -4.78
C LEU A 228 -10.55 2.58 -5.03
N GLU A 229 -10.49 1.78 -6.10
CA GLU A 229 -11.52 0.77 -6.35
C GLU A 229 -11.58 -0.28 -5.23
N ALA A 230 -10.42 -0.76 -4.75
CA ALA A 230 -10.34 -1.75 -3.69
C ALA A 230 -10.82 -1.22 -2.32
N ILE A 231 -10.54 0.05 -2.01
CA ILE A 231 -10.92 0.70 -0.75
C ILE A 231 -12.41 1.06 -0.77
N THR A 232 -12.84 1.83 -1.77
CA THR A 232 -14.17 2.45 -1.77
C THR A 232 -15.30 1.44 -1.92
N ARG A 233 -15.05 0.30 -2.58
CA ARG A 233 -16.03 -0.79 -2.68
C ARG A 233 -16.44 -1.40 -1.34
N LEU A 234 -15.62 -1.20 -0.30
CA LEU A 234 -15.88 -1.68 1.06
C LEU A 234 -16.71 -0.68 1.88
N LEU A 235 -16.94 0.54 1.37
CA LEU A 235 -17.77 1.52 2.05
C LEU A 235 -19.21 1.04 2.20
N PRO A 236 -19.84 1.21 3.38
CA PRO A 236 -21.24 0.90 3.57
C PRO A 236 -22.13 1.60 2.52
N GLY A 237 -22.94 0.82 1.81
CA GLY A 237 -23.85 1.32 0.77
C GLY A 237 -23.23 1.51 -0.61
N PHE A 238 -21.93 1.24 -0.79
CA PHE A 238 -21.30 1.24 -2.12
C PHE A 238 -21.77 0.05 -2.95
N MET A 239 -21.61 -1.16 -2.40
CA MET A 239 -22.08 -2.40 -3.03
C MET A 239 -23.58 -2.60 -2.79
N GLY A 240 -24.28 -3.09 -3.81
CA GLY A 240 -25.72 -3.34 -3.74
C GLY A 240 -26.10 -4.50 -2.81
N ASN A 241 -25.30 -5.58 -2.79
CA ASN A 241 -25.43 -6.67 -1.83
C ASN A 241 -24.14 -6.76 -0.99
N PRO A 242 -24.17 -6.46 0.31
CA PRO A 242 -23.01 -6.58 1.20
C PRO A 242 -22.46 -8.01 1.30
N GLU A 243 -23.30 -9.04 1.13
CA GLU A 243 -22.85 -10.44 1.19
C GLU A 243 -21.84 -10.76 0.09
N SER A 244 -21.88 -10.05 -1.04
CA SER A 244 -20.91 -10.22 -2.13
C SER A 244 -19.48 -9.90 -1.71
N ILE A 245 -19.27 -9.01 -0.73
CA ILE A 245 -17.93 -8.69 -0.23
C ILE A 245 -17.35 -9.84 0.60
N VAL A 246 -18.21 -10.54 1.35
CA VAL A 246 -17.81 -11.57 2.32
C VAL A 246 -17.29 -12.83 1.64
N GLU A 247 -17.83 -13.20 0.47
CA GLU A 247 -17.49 -14.45 -0.24
C GLU A 247 -16.33 -14.30 -1.23
N GLU A 248 -15.77 -13.11 -1.40
CA GLU A 248 -14.72 -12.81 -2.38
C GLU A 248 -13.33 -13.32 -1.97
N SER A 249 -12.45 -13.39 -2.97
CA SER A 249 -11.05 -13.75 -2.75
C SER A 249 -10.39 -12.81 -1.75
N TYR A 250 -9.52 -13.34 -0.90
CA TYR A 250 -8.72 -12.58 0.08
C TYR A 250 -9.51 -11.94 1.24
N THR A 251 -10.82 -12.19 1.35
CA THR A 251 -11.66 -11.69 2.46
C THR A 251 -11.66 -12.65 3.66
N GLY A 252 -11.68 -12.08 4.88
CA GLY A 252 -11.90 -12.79 6.13
C GLY A 252 -10.68 -13.51 6.72
N GLU A 253 -10.87 -14.10 7.91
CA GLU A 253 -9.86 -14.95 8.54
C GLU A 253 -9.72 -16.26 7.76
N GLY A 254 -8.46 -16.65 7.47
CA GLY A 254 -8.20 -17.83 6.64
C GLY A 254 -8.58 -17.63 5.17
N ALA A 255 -8.31 -16.44 4.64
CA ALA A 255 -8.69 -16.04 3.29
C ALA A 255 -8.17 -16.99 2.20
N LEU A 256 -9.05 -17.32 1.26
CA LEU A 256 -8.81 -18.20 0.12
C LEU A 256 -9.09 -17.45 -1.19
N LEU A 257 -8.81 -18.11 -2.31
CA LEU A 257 -9.36 -17.72 -3.60
C LEU A 257 -10.83 -18.17 -3.70
N GLU A 258 -11.63 -17.37 -4.39
CA GLU A 258 -13.04 -17.65 -4.63
C GLU A 258 -13.23 -18.90 -5.53
N HIS A 259 -14.33 -19.61 -5.29
CA HIS A 259 -14.76 -20.72 -6.13
C HIS A 259 -15.12 -20.27 -7.55
N ARG A 260 -15.28 -21.21 -8.49
CA ARG A 260 -15.71 -20.87 -9.85
C ARG A 260 -17.16 -20.41 -9.86
N GLN A 261 -17.46 -19.40 -10.66
CA GLN A 261 -18.80 -18.91 -10.88
C GLN A 261 -19.40 -19.50 -12.15
N TYR A 262 -20.69 -19.85 -12.10
CA TYR A 262 -21.45 -20.40 -13.21
C TYR A 262 -22.77 -19.66 -13.34
N THR A 263 -23.25 -19.49 -14.57
CA THR A 263 -24.55 -18.88 -14.86
C THR A 263 -25.26 -19.64 -15.98
N LYS A 264 -26.47 -19.23 -16.31
CA LYS A 264 -27.24 -19.81 -17.41
C LYS A 264 -26.52 -19.59 -18.76
N PRO A 265 -26.62 -20.52 -19.72
CA PRO A 265 -27.36 -21.79 -19.66
C PRO A 265 -26.64 -22.91 -18.88
N ALA A 266 -27.39 -23.94 -18.46
CA ALA A 266 -26.84 -25.07 -17.70
C ALA A 266 -25.81 -25.92 -18.48
N GLU A 267 -25.83 -25.84 -19.81
CA GLU A 267 -24.83 -26.43 -20.69
C GLU A 267 -24.48 -25.43 -21.79
N TRP A 268 -23.18 -25.23 -22.02
CA TRP A 268 -22.66 -24.38 -23.08
C TRP A 268 -21.53 -25.11 -23.81
N ARG A 269 -21.70 -25.32 -25.13
CA ARG A 269 -20.72 -26.02 -25.99
C ARG A 269 -20.30 -27.41 -25.46
N GLY A 270 -21.24 -28.16 -24.89
CA GLY A 270 -20.97 -29.48 -24.31
C GLY A 270 -20.33 -29.44 -22.91
N ILE A 271 -20.11 -28.24 -22.34
CA ILE A 271 -19.59 -28.06 -20.98
C ILE A 271 -20.78 -27.78 -20.06
N ARG A 272 -21.02 -28.70 -19.11
CA ARG A 272 -22.11 -28.59 -18.14
C ARG A 272 -21.68 -27.88 -16.88
N VAL A 273 -22.61 -27.12 -16.29
CA VAL A 273 -22.51 -26.66 -14.91
C VAL A 273 -22.48 -27.89 -13.98
N PRO A 274 -21.65 -27.92 -12.92
CA PRO A 274 -21.66 -29.02 -11.95
C PRO A 274 -23.07 -29.31 -11.43
N ASP A 275 -23.51 -30.56 -11.50
CA ASP A 275 -24.88 -30.96 -11.17
C ASP A 275 -25.29 -30.57 -9.73
N VAL A 276 -24.32 -30.52 -8.79
CA VAL A 276 -24.54 -30.06 -7.41
C VAL A 276 -25.06 -28.62 -7.35
N LEU A 277 -24.62 -27.73 -8.24
CA LEU A 277 -25.07 -26.34 -8.31
C LEU A 277 -26.49 -26.20 -8.85
N LEU A 278 -27.03 -27.26 -9.47
CA LEU A 278 -28.39 -27.34 -9.99
C LEU A 278 -29.34 -28.10 -9.04
N SER A 279 -28.83 -28.62 -7.93
CA SER A 279 -29.57 -29.54 -7.05
C SER A 279 -30.61 -28.87 -6.13
N GLY A 280 -30.48 -27.56 -5.88
CA GLY A 280 -31.26 -26.84 -4.88
C GLY A 280 -30.88 -27.14 -3.42
N ASP A 281 -29.89 -27.99 -3.18
CA ASP A 281 -29.39 -28.33 -1.84
C ASP A 281 -28.30 -27.34 -1.43
N HIS A 282 -28.69 -26.29 -0.71
CA HIS A 282 -27.79 -25.21 -0.27
C HIS A 282 -26.57 -25.73 0.49
N GLY A 283 -26.75 -26.70 1.41
CA GLY A 283 -25.63 -27.24 2.18
C GLY A 283 -24.61 -27.99 1.32
N LYS A 284 -25.06 -28.72 0.29
CA LYS A 284 -24.15 -29.33 -0.68
C LYS A 284 -23.46 -28.30 -1.59
N VAL A 285 -24.18 -27.25 -1.98
CA VAL A 285 -23.63 -26.15 -2.78
C VAL A 285 -22.54 -25.41 -2.01
N ASP A 286 -22.78 -25.05 -0.76
CA ASP A 286 -21.82 -24.34 0.09
C ASP A 286 -20.57 -25.18 0.34
N ARG A 287 -20.75 -26.47 0.64
CA ARG A 287 -19.62 -27.40 0.77
C ARG A 287 -18.83 -27.48 -0.53
N PHE A 288 -19.49 -27.69 -1.67
CA PHE A 288 -18.83 -27.77 -2.97
C PHE A 288 -18.02 -26.51 -3.29
N ARG A 289 -18.59 -25.32 -3.06
CA ARG A 289 -17.92 -24.03 -3.21
C ARG A 289 -16.68 -23.94 -2.32
N ARG A 290 -16.78 -24.36 -1.06
CA ARG A 290 -15.64 -24.39 -0.13
C ARG A 290 -14.54 -25.35 -0.58
N ASP A 291 -14.88 -26.56 -1.06
CA ASP A 291 -13.88 -27.48 -1.63
C ASP A 291 -13.19 -26.89 -2.86
N GLU A 292 -13.95 -26.29 -3.79
CA GLU A 292 -13.38 -25.63 -4.97
C GLU A 292 -12.46 -24.46 -4.61
N ALA A 293 -12.82 -23.65 -3.61
CA ALA A 293 -11.98 -22.57 -3.11
C ALA A 293 -10.63 -23.10 -2.58
N LEU A 294 -10.66 -24.17 -1.77
CA LEU A 294 -9.44 -24.82 -1.26
C LEU A 294 -8.58 -25.39 -2.39
N ALA A 295 -9.17 -26.11 -3.33
CA ALA A 295 -8.46 -26.73 -4.45
C ALA A 295 -7.83 -25.67 -5.38
N ARG A 296 -8.55 -24.60 -5.71
CA ARG A 296 -8.02 -23.48 -6.51
C ARG A 296 -6.91 -22.74 -5.80
N THR A 297 -7.05 -22.57 -4.48
CA THR A 297 -6.02 -21.90 -3.68
C THR A 297 -4.75 -22.77 -3.61
N ASP A 298 -4.86 -24.08 -3.42
CA ASP A 298 -3.70 -24.98 -3.50
C ASP A 298 -2.99 -24.93 -4.87
N GLU A 299 -3.78 -24.86 -5.95
CA GLU A 299 -3.25 -24.82 -7.32
C GLU A 299 -2.52 -23.49 -7.64
N ILE A 300 -3.11 -22.35 -7.27
CA ILE A 300 -2.66 -21.03 -7.74
C ILE A 300 -1.86 -20.27 -6.67
N ARG A 301 -2.25 -20.39 -5.41
CA ARG A 301 -1.69 -19.64 -4.27
C ARG A 301 -1.50 -20.56 -3.05
N PRO A 302 -0.70 -21.64 -3.16
CA PRO A 302 -0.47 -22.57 -2.06
C PRO A 302 0.12 -21.90 -0.81
N ASP A 303 0.76 -20.73 -0.97
CA ASP A 303 1.23 -19.91 0.14
C ASP A 303 0.10 -19.42 1.06
N LEU A 304 -1.13 -19.26 0.55
CA LEU A 304 -2.29 -18.91 1.36
C LEU A 304 -2.77 -20.12 2.18
N ILE A 305 -2.75 -21.32 1.60
CA ILE A 305 -3.04 -22.56 2.34
C ILE A 305 -2.06 -22.72 3.50
N ALA A 306 -0.77 -22.50 3.25
CA ALA A 306 0.27 -22.62 4.27
C ALA A 306 0.14 -21.59 5.42
N LYS A 307 -0.68 -20.55 5.27
CA LYS A 307 -0.94 -19.53 6.30
C LYS A 307 -2.23 -19.77 7.08
N LEU A 308 -3.07 -20.72 6.67
CA LEU A 308 -4.32 -21.01 7.37
C LEU A 308 -4.03 -21.46 8.81
N ASP A 309 -4.86 -21.04 9.76
CA ASP A 309 -4.84 -21.62 11.10
C ASP A 309 -5.54 -22.98 11.06
N CYS A 310 -4.77 -24.04 11.31
CA CYS A 310 -5.30 -25.38 11.40
C CYS A 310 -6.41 -25.46 12.45
N ALA A 311 -6.31 -24.79 13.61
CA ALA A 311 -7.32 -24.86 14.67
C ALA A 311 -8.71 -24.38 14.21
N ALA A 312 -8.75 -23.39 13.32
CA ALA A 312 -9.97 -22.86 12.72
C ALA A 312 -10.56 -23.77 11.61
N LEU A 313 -9.82 -24.77 11.11
CA LEU A 313 -10.31 -25.63 10.03
C LEU A 313 -11.36 -26.63 10.50
N SER A 314 -12.50 -26.63 9.79
CA SER A 314 -13.55 -27.63 9.94
C SER A 314 -13.04 -29.04 9.60
N LYS A 315 -13.68 -30.09 10.15
CA LYS A 315 -13.34 -31.49 9.79
C LYS A 315 -13.41 -31.74 8.28
N PRO A 316 -14.43 -31.23 7.55
CA PRO A 316 -14.47 -31.35 6.09
C PRO A 316 -13.29 -30.64 5.39
N ASP A 317 -12.90 -29.43 5.81
CA ASP A 317 -11.77 -28.71 5.19
C ASP A 317 -10.44 -29.45 5.37
N ARG A 318 -10.21 -29.97 6.57
CA ARG A 318 -9.03 -30.81 6.86
C ARG A 318 -8.98 -32.03 5.95
N LYS A 319 -10.12 -32.69 5.74
CA LYS A 319 -10.21 -33.86 4.84
C LYS A 319 -9.86 -33.47 3.39
N THR A 320 -10.39 -32.34 2.91
CA THR A 320 -10.09 -31.82 1.57
C THR A 320 -8.60 -31.51 1.43
N LEU A 321 -7.99 -30.80 2.38
CA LEU A 321 -6.57 -30.46 2.37
C LEU A 321 -5.66 -31.69 2.45
N MET A 322 -6.00 -32.68 3.29
CA MET A 322 -5.27 -33.96 3.33
C MET A 322 -5.32 -34.69 1.99
N ALA A 323 -6.47 -34.69 1.30
CA ALA A 323 -6.61 -35.27 -0.03
C ALA A 323 -5.78 -34.52 -1.10
N LEU A 324 -5.56 -33.21 -0.90
CA LEU A 324 -4.68 -32.38 -1.72
C LEU A 324 -3.18 -32.52 -1.34
N GLY A 325 -2.83 -33.35 -0.37
CA GLY A 325 -1.44 -33.61 0.03
C GLY A 325 -0.89 -32.68 1.13
N TRP A 326 -1.76 -32.06 1.92
CA TRP A 326 -1.38 -31.24 3.06
C TRP A 326 -1.51 -31.98 4.40
N GLU A 327 -0.50 -31.89 5.24
CA GLU A 327 -0.58 -32.21 6.66
C GLU A 327 -1.21 -31.03 7.41
N VAL A 328 -2.22 -31.30 8.23
CA VAL A 328 -2.99 -30.27 8.98
C VAL A 328 -3.08 -30.58 10.48
N SER A 329 -2.07 -31.28 11.01
CA SER A 329 -1.95 -31.66 12.42
C SER A 329 -1.28 -30.58 13.28
N GLY A 330 -0.42 -29.75 12.68
CA GLY A 330 0.27 -28.63 13.34
C GLY A 330 -0.57 -27.34 13.41
N ALA A 331 0.09 -26.22 13.72
CA ALA A 331 -0.54 -24.90 13.77
C ALA A 331 -0.99 -24.40 12.38
N HIS A 332 -0.20 -24.69 11.34
CA HIS A 332 -0.49 -24.33 9.96
C HIS A 332 -0.34 -25.54 9.03
N PRO A 333 -1.04 -25.59 7.88
CA PRO A 333 -0.87 -26.66 6.91
C PRO A 333 0.57 -26.74 6.37
N ARG A 334 1.10 -27.95 6.27
CA ARG A 334 2.41 -28.23 5.66
C ARG A 334 2.26 -29.19 4.49
N ARG A 335 2.89 -28.89 3.35
CA ARG A 335 2.85 -29.77 2.18
C ARG A 335 3.67 -31.04 2.43
N LEU A 336 3.08 -32.20 2.16
CA LEU A 336 3.78 -33.49 2.26
C LEU A 336 4.63 -33.69 1.00
N GLY A 337 5.93 -33.95 1.18
CA GLY A 337 6.85 -34.26 0.09
C GLY A 337 7.40 -33.07 -0.72
N ALA A 338 7.40 -31.86 -0.13
CA ALA A 338 8.19 -30.73 -0.63
C ALA A 338 9.65 -30.84 -0.16
#